data_AF-A0AA88Y2T5-F1
#
_entry.id   AF-A0AA88Y2T5-F1
#
_cell.length_a   1.000
_cell.length_b   1.000
_cell.length_c   1.000
_cell.angle_alpha   90.00
_cell.angle_beta   90.00
_cell.angle_gamma   90.00
#
_symmetry.space_group_name_H-M   'P 1'
#
loop_
_entity.id
_entity.type
_entity.pdbx_description
1 polymer ?
#
loop_
_entity_poly.entity_id
_entity_poly.type
_entity_poly.pdbx_seq_one_letter_code
_entity_poly.pdbx_strand_id
1 'polypeptide(L)'
;MSFATSQELGKGGLGRPCQVDRCDYPYNVSVTLSLIYIMGIGSKLMAKMGYVTGQGLGKDGQGRADPVPIQLIPQGKSLDKIMELKEIAGDQDLFDAMKKQKRKAKKQEQKNEAAYKNIPRANVFDFINKKLGGKRGDVKSLVRHHKETKKEPAKQISERDLHSKSDRNINVQLFKTHEEMKNVEKELARLKQGLSRNQDRDKRAADNIRQKIQSTEAYLQKLKSSEKAMENHKQKRNDRKKLTIF
;
A
#
# COMPACT_ATOMS: atom_id res chain seq x y z
N MET A 1 -21.65 -58.62 -63.05
CA MET A 1 -23.03 -59.08 -63.27
C MET A 1 -23.80 -58.91 -61.96
N SER A 2 -24.91 -58.18 -62.03
CA SER A 2 -25.98 -57.91 -61.04
C SER A 2 -26.46 -59.18 -60.29
N PHE A 3 -27.14 -59.20 -59.12
CA PHE A 3 -28.29 -58.45 -58.56
C PHE A 3 -28.36 -58.69 -57.00
N ALA A 4 -28.73 -57.71 -56.15
CA ALA A 4 -30.00 -57.54 -55.37
C ALA A 4 -30.51 -58.80 -54.56
N THR A 5 -31.03 -58.79 -53.31
CA THR A 5 -32.07 -57.93 -52.66
C THR A 5 -32.30 -58.30 -51.14
N SER A 6 -32.75 -57.32 -50.31
CA SER A 6 -33.63 -57.31 -49.08
C SER A 6 -33.33 -58.10 -47.77
N GLN A 7 -33.27 -57.44 -46.59
CA GLN A 7 -34.30 -57.21 -45.50
C GLN A 7 -34.75 -58.50 -44.76
N GLU A 8 -34.72 -58.64 -43.42
CA GLU A 8 -35.50 -57.94 -42.37
C GLU A 8 -34.91 -58.03 -40.93
N LEU A 9 -35.59 -57.33 -40.01
CA LEU A 9 -35.27 -56.86 -38.65
C LEU A 9 -35.34 -57.88 -37.48
N GLY A 10 -34.37 -57.78 -36.56
CA GLY A 10 -34.56 -57.43 -35.13
C GLY A 10 -35.53 -58.21 -34.22
N LYS A 11 -34.99 -58.97 -33.26
CA LYS A 11 -35.60 -59.17 -31.91
C LYS A 11 -34.53 -59.16 -30.81
N GLY A 12 -34.79 -58.37 -29.76
CA GLY A 12 -33.88 -58.07 -28.66
C GLY A 12 -33.80 -59.13 -27.55
N GLY A 13 -32.64 -59.15 -26.88
CA GLY A 13 -32.33 -59.98 -25.73
C GLY A 13 -32.18 -59.16 -24.44
N LEU A 14 -33.12 -59.38 -23.52
CA LEU A 14 -32.98 -59.57 -22.07
C LEU A 14 -31.78 -58.90 -21.36
N GLY A 15 -32.05 -57.75 -20.74
CA GLY A 15 -31.24 -57.17 -19.66
C GLY A 15 -31.69 -57.70 -18.28
N ARG A 16 -30.71 -58.12 -17.47
CA ARG A 16 -30.83 -58.79 -16.17
C ARG A 16 -31.57 -57.97 -15.09
N PRO A 17 -32.18 -58.61 -14.08
CA PRO A 17 -32.78 -57.95 -12.94
C PRO A 17 -31.68 -57.46 -11.98
N CYS A 18 -31.66 -56.16 -11.68
CA CYS A 18 -30.83 -55.62 -10.60
C CYS A 18 -31.54 -55.87 -9.27
N GLN A 19 -30.94 -56.74 -8.45
CA GLN A 19 -31.27 -57.00 -7.06
C GLN A 19 -31.38 -55.68 -6.29
N VAL A 20 -32.51 -55.44 -5.62
CA VAL A 20 -32.70 -54.31 -4.70
C VAL A 20 -31.97 -54.67 -3.41
N ASP A 21 -30.70 -54.29 -3.32
CA ASP A 21 -29.99 -54.30 -2.04
C ASP A 21 -30.58 -53.22 -1.14
N ARG A 22 -30.79 -53.60 0.12
CA ARG A 22 -31.28 -52.78 1.23
C ARG A 22 -30.58 -51.41 1.27
N CYS A 23 -31.34 -50.36 1.01
CA CYS A 23 -31.00 -49.03 1.51
C CYS A 23 -31.59 -48.89 2.92
N ASP A 24 -30.89 -49.39 3.93
CA ASP A 24 -31.05 -48.92 5.30
C ASP A 24 -30.63 -47.45 5.33
N TYR A 25 -31.58 -46.53 5.23
CA TYR A 25 -31.33 -45.11 5.48
C TYR A 25 -31.38 -44.84 6.98
N PRO A 26 -30.25 -44.53 7.65
CA PRO A 26 -30.28 -44.13 9.04
C PRO A 26 -30.90 -42.74 9.13
N TYR A 27 -32.13 -42.68 9.65
CA TYR A 27 -32.80 -41.46 10.06
C TYR A 27 -32.00 -40.79 11.17
N ASN A 28 -31.20 -39.78 10.81
CA ASN A 28 -30.52 -38.92 11.76
C ASN A 28 -31.44 -37.77 12.21
N VAL A 29 -31.32 -37.47 13.49
CA VAL A 29 -32.26 -36.73 14.33
C VAL A 29 -32.18 -35.23 14.05
N SER A 30 -33.03 -34.71 13.16
CA SER A 30 -33.33 -33.26 13.07
C SER A 30 -34.61 -32.95 12.28
N VAL A 31 -35.60 -33.84 12.28
CA VAL A 31 -36.83 -33.71 11.49
C VAL A 31 -38.03 -33.59 12.43
N THR A 32 -38.10 -32.53 13.22
CA THR A 32 -39.30 -32.23 14.03
C THR A 32 -39.96 -30.89 13.67
N LEU A 33 -39.39 -30.11 12.75
CA LEU A 33 -40.00 -28.85 12.28
C LEU A 33 -40.71 -28.92 10.91
N SER A 34 -40.69 -30.07 10.23
CA SER A 34 -41.29 -30.27 8.89
C SER A 34 -42.64 -31.00 8.90
N LEU A 35 -43.19 -31.30 10.08
CA LEU A 35 -44.44 -32.07 10.23
C LEU A 35 -45.73 -31.24 10.05
N ILE A 36 -45.64 -29.96 9.68
CA ILE A 36 -46.83 -29.11 9.43
C ILE A 36 -47.27 -29.14 7.96
N TYR A 37 -46.42 -29.55 7.01
CA TYR A 37 -46.73 -29.42 5.56
C TYR A 37 -47.28 -30.69 4.87
N ILE A 38 -47.72 -31.71 5.60
CA ILE A 38 -48.10 -33.02 5.00
C ILE A 38 -49.58 -33.39 5.28
N MET A 39 -50.43 -32.41 5.62
CA MET A 39 -51.87 -32.65 5.87
C MET A 39 -52.82 -31.98 4.87
N GLY A 40 -52.31 -31.45 3.76
CA GLY A 40 -53.11 -30.78 2.73
C GLY A 40 -53.80 -31.73 1.75
N ILE A 41 -54.87 -31.27 1.08
CA ILE A 41 -55.63 -32.04 0.06
C ILE A 41 -54.73 -32.63 -1.05
N GLY A 42 -53.67 -31.91 -1.42
CA GLY A 42 -52.69 -32.36 -2.42
C GLY A 42 -51.95 -33.65 -2.02
N SER A 43 -51.60 -33.81 -0.74
CA SER A 43 -50.91 -35.02 -0.26
C SER A 43 -51.77 -36.27 -0.40
N LYS A 44 -53.08 -36.15 -0.11
CA LYS A 44 -54.07 -37.21 -0.26
C LYS A 44 -54.29 -37.58 -1.73
N LEU A 45 -54.27 -36.60 -2.63
CA LEU A 45 -54.37 -36.84 -4.06
C LEU A 45 -53.11 -37.53 -4.60
N MET A 46 -51.92 -37.08 -4.20
CA MET A 46 -50.65 -37.70 -4.60
C MET A 46 -50.56 -39.16 -4.14
N ALA A 47 -50.94 -39.46 -2.89
CA ALA A 47 -50.98 -40.83 -2.39
C ALA A 47 -51.92 -41.74 -3.20
N LYS A 48 -53.09 -41.22 -3.62
CA LYS A 48 -54.01 -41.95 -4.51
C LYS A 48 -53.43 -42.23 -5.90
N MET A 49 -52.50 -41.40 -6.36
CA MET A 49 -51.78 -41.57 -7.64
C MET A 49 -50.54 -42.47 -7.49
N GLY A 50 -50.33 -43.09 -6.32
CA GLY A 50 -49.21 -43.99 -6.06
C GLY A 50 -47.94 -43.32 -5.55
N TYR A 51 -47.99 -42.05 -5.14
CA TYR A 51 -46.84 -41.38 -4.52
C TYR A 51 -46.57 -41.94 -3.12
N VAL A 52 -45.31 -42.30 -2.85
CA VAL A 52 -44.82 -42.73 -1.54
C VAL A 52 -44.17 -41.55 -0.84
N THR A 53 -44.67 -41.20 0.35
CA THR A 53 -44.16 -40.07 1.13
C THR A 53 -42.66 -40.23 1.42
N GLY A 54 -41.89 -39.16 1.18
CA GLY A 54 -40.45 -39.14 1.39
C GLY A 54 -39.63 -39.59 0.18
N GLN A 55 -40.26 -40.06 -0.89
CA GLN A 55 -39.57 -40.38 -2.15
C GLN A 55 -39.63 -39.21 -3.14
N GLY A 56 -38.70 -39.23 -4.09
CA GLY A 56 -38.73 -38.36 -5.26
C GLY A 56 -39.88 -38.70 -6.21
N LEU A 57 -40.34 -37.73 -6.98
CA LEU A 57 -41.25 -37.99 -8.10
C LEU A 57 -40.48 -38.50 -9.32
N GLY A 58 -41.11 -39.35 -10.13
CA GLY A 58 -40.54 -39.90 -11.37
C GLY A 58 -40.75 -41.41 -11.48
N LYS A 59 -40.45 -41.98 -12.65
CA LYS A 59 -40.66 -43.41 -12.93
C LYS A 59 -39.98 -44.33 -11.91
N ASP A 60 -38.77 -43.96 -11.49
CA ASP A 60 -37.93 -44.71 -10.56
C ASP A 60 -37.67 -43.91 -9.27
N GLY A 61 -38.49 -42.87 -9.00
CA GLY A 61 -38.33 -42.01 -7.83
C GLY A 61 -37.12 -41.06 -7.88
N GLN A 62 -36.61 -40.75 -9.06
CA GLN A 62 -35.37 -39.98 -9.28
C GLN A 62 -35.45 -38.48 -8.95
N GLY A 63 -36.65 -37.94 -8.73
CA GLY A 63 -36.86 -36.53 -8.40
C GLY A 63 -36.37 -36.17 -7.00
N ARG A 64 -36.24 -34.88 -6.71
CA ARG A 64 -35.88 -34.41 -5.37
C ARG A 64 -37.11 -34.45 -4.46
N ALA A 65 -36.99 -35.07 -3.28
CA ALA A 65 -38.05 -35.08 -2.28
C ALA A 65 -38.18 -33.73 -1.54
N ASP A 66 -37.03 -33.11 -1.23
CA ASP A 66 -37.01 -31.82 -0.52
C ASP A 66 -37.06 -30.62 -1.48
N PRO A 67 -37.76 -29.54 -1.11
CA PRO A 67 -37.72 -28.30 -1.86
C PRO A 67 -36.30 -27.71 -1.94
N VAL A 68 -36.01 -27.00 -3.02
CA VAL A 68 -34.74 -26.28 -3.17
C VAL A 68 -34.84 -24.94 -2.42
N PRO A 69 -34.03 -24.70 -1.37
CA PRO A 69 -34.05 -23.41 -0.68
C PRO A 69 -33.48 -22.31 -1.58
N ILE A 70 -34.13 -21.14 -1.58
CA ILE A 70 -33.69 -19.97 -2.34
C ILE A 70 -32.99 -19.00 -1.38
N GLN A 71 -31.75 -18.63 -1.69
CA GLN A 71 -31.02 -17.61 -0.95
C GLN A 71 -31.29 -16.23 -1.57
N LEU A 72 -31.82 -15.28 -0.77
CA LEU A 72 -32.02 -13.90 -1.19
C LEU A 72 -30.69 -13.14 -1.18
N ILE A 73 -30.40 -12.45 -2.28
CA ILE A 73 -29.14 -11.76 -2.52
C ILE A 73 -29.40 -10.26 -2.69
N PRO A 74 -28.56 -9.36 -2.14
CA PRO A 74 -28.69 -7.92 -2.36
C PRO A 74 -28.46 -7.55 -3.82
N GLN A 75 -29.39 -6.75 -4.37
CA GLN A 75 -29.34 -6.29 -5.76
C GLN A 75 -28.16 -5.34 -6.03
N GLY A 76 -27.65 -5.37 -7.27
CA GLY A 76 -26.58 -4.46 -7.73
C GLY A 76 -25.22 -4.70 -7.06
N LYS A 77 -24.93 -5.96 -6.68
CA LYS A 77 -23.64 -6.39 -6.12
C LYS A 77 -23.04 -7.52 -6.95
N SER A 78 -21.70 -7.54 -7.02
CA SER A 78 -20.96 -8.64 -7.64
C SER A 78 -21.02 -9.90 -6.76
N LEU A 79 -20.86 -11.06 -7.39
CA LEU A 79 -20.82 -12.35 -6.68
C LEU A 79 -19.73 -12.37 -5.61
N ASP A 80 -18.55 -11.82 -5.92
CA ASP A 80 -17.44 -11.71 -4.95
C ASP A 80 -17.86 -10.95 -3.69
N LYS A 81 -18.59 -9.83 -3.87
CA LYS A 81 -19.05 -9.03 -2.74
C LYS A 81 -20.13 -9.74 -1.92
N ILE A 82 -20.94 -10.55 -2.57
CA ILE A 82 -21.97 -11.38 -1.92
C ILE A 82 -21.30 -12.48 -1.09
N MET A 83 -20.25 -13.11 -1.61
CA MET A 83 -19.47 -14.13 -0.89
C MET A 83 -18.79 -13.53 0.35
N GLU A 84 -18.15 -12.36 0.22
CA GLU A 84 -17.56 -11.65 1.36
C GLU A 84 -18.63 -11.31 2.43
N LEU A 85 -19.80 -10.84 2.00
CA LEU A 85 -20.92 -10.57 2.92
C LEU A 85 -21.40 -11.84 3.60
N LYS A 86 -21.41 -12.98 2.91
CA LYS A 86 -21.82 -14.29 3.44
C LYS A 86 -20.85 -14.83 4.47
N GLU A 87 -19.54 -14.73 4.21
CA GLU A 87 -18.51 -15.08 5.19
C GLU A 87 -18.60 -14.23 6.47
N ILE A 88 -18.94 -12.95 6.32
CA ILE A 88 -19.08 -12.01 7.45
C ILE A 88 -20.41 -12.22 8.20
N ALA A 89 -21.48 -12.60 7.50
CA ALA A 89 -22.80 -12.83 8.10
C ALA A 89 -22.89 -14.21 8.78
N GLY A 90 -22.18 -15.23 8.26
CA GLY A 90 -22.36 -16.61 8.70
C GLY A 90 -23.80 -17.07 8.48
N ASP A 91 -24.46 -17.51 9.55
CA ASP A 91 -25.86 -17.96 9.54
C ASP A 91 -26.89 -16.82 9.64
N GLN A 92 -26.44 -15.56 9.68
CA GLN A 92 -27.30 -14.38 9.82
C GLN A 92 -27.73 -13.80 8.47
N ASP A 93 -28.74 -12.93 8.50
CA ASP A 93 -29.26 -12.26 7.31
C ASP A 93 -28.22 -11.37 6.62
N LEU A 94 -28.07 -11.60 5.31
CA LEU A 94 -27.09 -10.93 4.45
C LEU A 94 -27.32 -9.40 4.38
N PHE A 95 -28.57 -8.97 4.48
CA PHE A 95 -28.97 -7.56 4.48
C PHE A 95 -28.50 -6.80 5.73
N ASP A 96 -28.51 -7.45 6.89
CA ASP A 96 -28.07 -6.84 8.14
C ASP A 96 -26.55 -6.69 8.20
N ALA A 97 -25.82 -7.70 7.72
CA ALA A 97 -24.38 -7.62 7.54
C ALA A 97 -23.98 -6.46 6.62
N MET A 98 -24.70 -6.29 5.50
CA MET A 98 -24.50 -5.18 4.56
C MET A 98 -24.76 -3.81 5.22
N LYS A 99 -25.86 -3.67 5.96
CA LYS A 99 -26.20 -2.44 6.69
C LYS A 99 -25.13 -2.09 7.73
N LYS A 100 -24.63 -3.09 8.46
CA LYS A 100 -23.55 -2.95 9.43
C LYS A 100 -22.25 -2.51 8.77
N GLN A 101 -21.85 -3.10 7.64
CA GLN A 101 -20.67 -2.66 6.89
C GLN A 101 -20.79 -1.21 6.41
N LYS A 102 -21.94 -0.82 5.84
CA LYS A 102 -22.16 0.55 5.37
C LYS A 102 -22.03 1.58 6.49
N ARG A 103 -22.55 1.27 7.69
CA ARG A 103 -22.39 2.13 8.88
C ARG A 103 -20.93 2.24 9.32
N LYS A 104 -20.18 1.12 9.31
CA LYS A 104 -18.74 1.13 9.63
C LYS A 104 -17.94 1.95 8.63
N ALA A 105 -18.19 1.79 7.33
CA ALA A 105 -17.54 2.55 6.28
C ALA A 105 -17.77 4.06 6.44
N LYS A 106 -19.03 4.48 6.63
CA LYS A 106 -19.36 5.90 6.86
C LYS A 106 -18.67 6.47 8.11
N LYS A 107 -18.61 5.70 9.20
CA LYS A 107 -17.90 6.12 10.43
C LYS A 107 -16.40 6.25 10.20
N GLN A 108 -15.80 5.35 9.41
CA GLN A 108 -14.38 5.42 9.07
C GLN A 108 -14.08 6.63 8.18
N GLU A 109 -14.92 6.89 7.19
CA GLU A 109 -14.80 8.06 6.32
C GLU A 109 -14.86 9.37 7.11
N GLN A 110 -15.83 9.50 8.02
CA GLN A 110 -15.92 10.66 8.92
C GLN A 110 -14.68 10.84 9.80
N LYS A 111 -14.11 9.75 10.33
CA LYS A 111 -12.86 9.79 11.10
C LYS A 111 -11.68 10.23 10.23
N ASN A 112 -11.58 9.71 9.01
CA ASN A 112 -10.53 10.07 8.07
C ASN A 112 -10.63 11.54 7.66
N GLU A 113 -11.83 12.05 7.42
CA GLU A 113 -12.06 13.46 7.09
C GLU A 113 -11.71 14.37 8.28
N ALA A 114 -12.13 14.01 9.49
CA ALA A 114 -11.75 14.73 10.70
C ALA A 114 -10.23 14.70 10.90
N ALA A 115 -9.58 13.56 10.69
CA ALA A 115 -8.13 13.45 10.75
C ALA A 115 -7.47 14.38 9.72
N TYR A 116 -7.93 14.37 8.46
CA TYR A 116 -7.41 15.24 7.39
C TYR A 116 -7.53 16.72 7.71
N LYS A 117 -8.67 17.15 8.28
CA LYS A 117 -8.86 18.55 8.74
C LYS A 117 -7.95 18.91 9.92
N ASN A 118 -7.66 17.95 10.80
CA ASN A 118 -6.80 18.14 11.97
C ASN A 118 -5.30 17.95 11.67
N ILE A 119 -4.91 17.58 10.44
CA ILE A 119 -3.50 17.63 10.05
C ILE A 119 -3.11 19.11 10.01
N PRO A 120 -2.22 19.57 10.93
CA PRO A 120 -1.75 20.94 10.85
C PRO A 120 -1.03 21.09 9.51
N ARG A 121 -1.55 21.95 8.63
CA ARG A 121 -0.86 22.28 7.38
C ARG A 121 0.45 22.94 7.78
N ALA A 122 1.52 22.17 7.81
CA ALA A 122 2.85 22.70 8.02
C ALA A 122 3.20 23.51 6.77
N ASN A 123 2.91 24.81 6.82
CA ASN A 123 3.22 25.70 5.71
C ASN A 123 4.74 25.82 5.59
N VAL A 124 5.25 26.02 4.38
CA VAL A 124 6.67 26.32 4.15
C VAL A 124 7.10 27.51 5.02
N PHE A 125 6.20 28.46 5.27
CA PHE A 125 6.39 29.57 6.21
C PHE A 125 6.47 29.14 7.67
N ASP A 126 5.72 28.14 8.14
CA ASP A 126 5.90 27.61 9.50
C ASP A 126 7.26 26.94 9.67
N PHE A 127 7.74 26.26 8.63
CA PHE A 127 9.07 25.68 8.61
C PHE A 127 10.15 26.77 8.61
N ILE A 128 10.03 27.79 7.76
CA ILE A 128 10.93 28.95 7.75
C ILE A 128 10.91 29.63 9.12
N ASN A 129 9.74 29.90 9.69
CA ASN A 129 9.58 30.58 10.99
C ASN A 129 10.01 29.71 12.19
N LYS A 130 10.14 28.40 12.04
CA LYS A 130 10.61 27.50 13.11
C LYS A 130 12.08 27.10 12.97
N LYS A 131 12.61 27.05 11.75
CA LYS A 131 13.94 26.50 11.44
C LYS A 131 14.92 27.51 10.84
N LEU A 132 14.44 28.61 10.24
CA LEU A 132 15.28 29.59 9.54
C LEU A 132 15.13 31.02 10.09
N GLY A 133 13.97 31.42 10.62
CA GLY A 133 13.68 32.73 11.18
C GLY A 133 13.41 32.64 12.68
N GLY A 134 14.15 33.40 13.49
CA GLY A 134 14.08 33.39 14.94
C GLY A 134 12.68 33.69 15.51
N LYS A 135 12.41 33.09 16.67
CA LYS A 135 11.42 33.42 17.72
C LYS A 135 10.25 34.32 17.29
N ARG A 136 9.05 33.73 17.31
CA ARG A 136 7.75 34.42 17.18
C ARG A 136 7.73 35.73 18.00
N GLY A 137 7.18 36.76 17.37
CA GLY A 137 7.13 38.12 17.88
C GLY A 137 6.68 38.22 19.34
N ASP A 138 7.64 38.62 20.17
CA ASP A 138 7.39 39.44 21.35
C ASP A 138 8.37 40.61 21.24
N VAL A 139 7.85 41.82 21.11
CA VAL A 139 8.61 43.08 20.96
C VAL A 139 9.58 43.27 22.14
N LYS A 140 9.31 42.63 23.29
CA LYS A 140 10.19 42.62 24.47
C LYS A 140 11.49 41.83 24.29
N SER A 141 11.58 40.96 23.27
CA SER A 141 12.79 40.18 22.97
C SER A 141 13.83 40.93 22.10
N LEU A 142 13.48 42.08 21.52
CA LEU A 142 14.38 42.92 20.73
C LEU A 142 15.45 43.64 21.57
N VAL A 143 15.29 43.70 22.89
CA VAL A 143 16.22 44.41 23.80
C VAL A 143 17.23 43.45 24.46
N ARG A 144 17.09 42.13 24.28
CA ARG A 144 18.01 41.17 24.89
C ARG A 144 18.94 40.56 23.85
N HIS A 145 20.14 41.14 23.81
CA HIS A 145 21.38 40.59 23.26
C HIS A 145 21.30 39.09 22.95
N HIS A 146 21.25 38.75 21.66
CA HIS A 146 21.60 37.41 21.22
C HIS A 146 23.11 37.34 21.06
N LYS A 147 23.71 36.75 22.08
CA LYS A 147 25.08 36.25 22.10
C LYS A 147 25.28 35.38 20.86
N GLU A 148 26.16 35.81 19.96
CA GLU A 148 26.56 35.10 18.76
C GLU A 148 26.97 33.66 19.13
N THR A 149 26.14 32.68 18.79
CA THR A 149 26.62 31.31 18.68
C THR A 149 27.53 31.28 17.46
N LYS A 150 28.84 31.32 17.73
CA LYS A 150 29.92 31.16 16.76
C LYS A 150 29.53 30.11 15.72
N LYS A 151 29.41 30.51 14.45
CA LYS A 151 29.50 29.59 13.31
C LYS A 151 30.86 28.92 13.45
N GLU A 152 30.91 27.69 13.95
CA GLU A 152 32.15 26.95 13.95
C GLU A 152 32.65 26.82 12.50
N PRO A 153 33.91 27.15 12.23
CA PRO A 153 34.48 26.95 10.90
C PRO A 153 34.41 25.46 10.58
N ALA A 154 33.98 25.13 9.35
CA ALA A 154 33.83 23.77 8.85
C ALA A 154 35.00 22.88 9.33
N LYS A 155 34.73 22.00 10.30
CA LYS A 155 35.71 21.05 10.82
C LYS A 155 36.05 20.08 9.69
N GLN A 156 37.34 19.86 9.46
CA GLN A 156 37.83 18.88 8.50
C GLN A 156 37.29 17.51 8.92
N ILE A 157 36.53 16.86 8.03
CA ILE A 157 35.87 15.60 8.35
C ILE A 157 36.96 14.53 8.51
N SER A 158 37.10 13.97 9.71
CA SER A 158 38.06 12.90 9.97
C SER A 158 37.54 11.57 9.42
N GLU A 159 38.42 10.65 9.00
CA GLU A 159 37.99 9.33 8.51
C GLU A 159 37.16 8.57 9.56
N ARG A 160 37.44 8.74 10.86
CA ARG A 160 36.68 8.12 11.95
C ARG A 160 35.22 8.57 11.96
N ASP A 161 34.97 9.85 11.67
CA ASP A 161 33.61 10.40 11.58
C ASP A 161 32.83 9.83 10.39
N LEU A 162 33.53 9.48 9.30
CA LEU A 162 32.91 8.88 8.11
C LEU A 162 32.51 7.43 8.37
N HIS A 163 33.32 6.67 9.11
CA HIS A 163 33.00 5.27 9.46
C HIS A 163 31.77 5.13 10.36
N SER A 164 31.57 6.06 11.30
CA SER A 164 30.41 6.07 12.21
C SER A 164 29.08 6.37 11.51
N LYS A 165 29.10 7.12 10.41
CA LYS A 165 27.89 7.63 9.76
C LYS A 165 27.22 6.58 8.85
N SER A 166 25.89 6.58 8.82
CA SER A 166 25.08 5.82 7.87
C SER A 166 25.27 6.32 6.42
N ASP A 167 25.09 5.45 5.42
CA ASP A 167 25.17 5.79 3.99
C ASP A 167 24.27 6.97 3.60
N ARG A 168 23.05 7.04 4.17
CA ARG A 168 22.14 8.17 3.93
C ARG A 168 22.75 9.48 4.43
N ASN A 169 23.41 9.45 5.58
CA ASN A 169 24.04 10.65 6.15
C ASN A 169 25.26 11.08 5.34
N ILE A 170 26.04 10.14 4.79
CA ILE A 170 27.15 10.45 3.88
C ILE A 170 26.63 11.15 2.63
N ASN A 171 25.57 10.62 2.00
CA ASN A 171 24.97 11.24 0.81
C ASN A 171 24.44 12.66 1.09
N VAL A 172 23.83 12.88 2.27
CA VAL A 172 23.38 14.22 2.69
C VAL A 172 24.54 15.17 2.91
N GLN A 173 25.64 14.71 3.51
CA GLN A 173 26.85 15.54 3.70
C GLN A 173 27.53 15.87 2.39
N LEU A 174 27.63 14.90 1.47
CA LEU A 174 28.16 15.11 0.13
C LEU A 174 27.37 16.19 -0.61
N PHE A 175 26.04 16.12 -0.57
CA PHE A 175 25.17 17.15 -1.16
C PHE A 175 25.42 18.54 -0.56
N LYS A 176 25.54 18.65 0.77
CA LYS A 176 25.85 19.93 1.43
C LYS A 176 27.21 20.47 1.00
N THR A 177 28.23 19.62 0.93
CA THR A 177 29.56 20.01 0.45
C THR A 177 29.52 20.49 -1.00
N HIS A 178 28.75 19.84 -1.88
CA HIS A 178 28.54 20.31 -3.26
C HIS A 178 27.85 21.67 -3.32
N GLU A 179 26.82 21.90 -2.50
CA GLU A 179 26.15 23.19 -2.43
C GLU A 179 27.08 24.30 -1.92
N GLU A 180 27.87 24.01 -0.88
CA GLU A 180 28.88 24.93 -0.35
C GLU A 180 29.96 25.24 -1.39
N MET A 181 30.47 24.24 -2.12
CA MET A 181 31.41 24.45 -3.23
C MET A 181 30.86 25.39 -4.28
N LYS A 182 29.62 25.16 -4.74
CA LYS A 182 28.95 26.03 -5.73
C LYS A 182 28.81 27.46 -5.23
N ASN A 183 28.50 27.65 -3.95
CA ASN A 183 28.38 28.98 -3.36
C ASN A 183 29.73 29.69 -3.24
N VAL A 184 30.78 28.97 -2.86
CA VAL A 184 32.16 29.49 -2.77
C VAL A 184 32.69 29.85 -4.16
N GLU A 185 32.43 29.02 -5.18
CA GLU A 185 32.82 29.32 -6.57
C GLU A 185 32.14 30.58 -7.11
N LYS A 186 30.85 30.77 -6.80
CA LYS A 186 30.14 32.02 -7.13
C LYS A 186 30.75 33.23 -6.42
N GLU A 187 31.11 33.11 -5.15
CA GLU A 187 31.74 34.20 -4.40
C GLU A 187 33.13 34.53 -4.96
N LEU A 188 33.91 33.50 -5.31
CA LEU A 188 35.20 33.64 -5.96
C LEU A 188 35.06 34.37 -7.31
N ALA A 189 34.06 34.03 -8.11
CA ALA A 189 33.76 34.73 -9.36
C ALA A 189 33.41 36.22 -9.12
N ARG A 190 32.60 36.52 -8.09
CA ARG A 190 32.28 37.91 -7.70
C ARG A 190 33.50 38.69 -7.26
N LEU A 191 34.35 38.09 -6.43
CA LEU A 191 35.59 38.72 -5.97
C LEU A 191 36.56 38.96 -7.13
N LYS A 192 36.69 38.02 -8.06
CA LYS A 192 37.51 38.20 -9.29
C LYS A 192 36.98 39.35 -10.16
N GLN A 193 35.65 39.46 -10.32
CA GLN A 193 35.05 40.59 -11.02
C GLN A 193 35.29 41.92 -10.30
N GLY A 194 35.19 41.93 -8.96
CA GLY A 194 35.51 43.09 -8.13
C GLY A 194 36.98 43.51 -8.27
N LEU A 195 37.89 42.54 -8.31
CA LEU A 195 39.32 42.80 -8.52
C LEU A 195 39.57 43.45 -9.88
N SER A 196 38.99 42.89 -10.95
CA SER A 196 39.14 43.42 -12.31
C SER A 196 38.64 44.87 -12.44
N ARG A 197 37.56 45.25 -11.74
CA ARG A 197 37.03 46.63 -11.75
C ARG A 197 37.88 47.62 -10.97
N ASN A 198 38.57 47.15 -9.94
CA ASN A 198 39.24 48.01 -8.97
C ASN A 198 40.77 48.03 -9.14
N GLN A 199 41.30 47.19 -10.03
CA GLN A 199 42.73 47.04 -10.29
C GLN A 199 43.41 48.37 -10.68
N ASP A 200 42.71 49.21 -11.46
CA ASP A 200 43.27 50.47 -11.99
C ASP A 200 42.84 51.70 -11.16
N ARG A 201 41.87 51.56 -10.26
CA ARG A 201 41.28 52.68 -9.50
C ARG A 201 41.85 52.83 -8.10
N ASP A 202 41.91 51.74 -7.34
CA ASP A 202 42.34 51.79 -5.94
C ASP A 202 43.16 50.54 -5.58
N LYS A 203 44.47 50.75 -5.41
CA LYS A 203 45.43 49.69 -5.08
C LYS A 203 45.13 49.04 -3.73
N ARG A 204 44.72 49.80 -2.70
CA ARG A 204 44.47 49.24 -1.36
C ARG A 204 43.23 48.35 -1.37
N ALA A 205 42.17 48.80 -2.04
CA ALA A 205 40.98 47.97 -2.19
C ALA A 205 41.24 46.75 -3.09
N ALA A 206 42.09 46.84 -4.11
CA ALA A 206 42.52 45.69 -4.92
C ALA A 206 43.30 44.66 -4.08
N ASP A 207 44.20 45.10 -3.21
CA ASP A 207 44.99 44.21 -2.34
C ASP A 207 44.11 43.48 -1.30
N ASN A 208 43.13 44.17 -0.71
CA ASN A 208 42.14 43.54 0.17
C ASN A 208 41.32 42.46 -0.55
N ILE A 209 40.89 42.73 -1.79
CA ILE A 209 40.15 41.76 -2.61
C ILE A 209 41.05 40.56 -2.96
N ARG A 210 42.33 40.77 -3.27
CA ARG A 210 43.29 39.67 -3.51
C ARG A 210 43.46 38.76 -2.30
N GLN A 211 43.62 39.33 -1.10
CA GLN A 211 43.68 38.54 0.14
C GLN A 211 42.40 37.74 0.36
N LYS A 212 41.24 38.32 0.05
CA LYS A 212 39.96 37.63 0.15
C LYS A 212 39.81 36.50 -0.88
N ILE A 213 40.33 36.69 -2.10
CA ILE A 213 40.39 35.63 -3.12
C ILE A 213 41.27 34.48 -2.62
N GLN A 214 42.47 34.76 -2.09
CA GLN A 214 43.38 33.73 -1.58
C GLN A 214 42.76 32.91 -0.45
N SER A 215 42.13 33.57 0.53
CA SER A 215 41.44 32.87 1.63
C SER A 215 40.23 32.04 1.14
N THR A 216 39.48 32.55 0.17
CA THR A 216 38.34 31.83 -0.44
C THR A 216 38.81 30.65 -1.28
N GLU A 217 39.90 30.79 -2.02
CA GLU A 217 40.54 29.70 -2.80
C GLU A 217 41.07 28.60 -1.88
N ALA A 218 41.73 28.96 -0.77
CA ALA A 218 42.16 27.99 0.24
C ALA A 218 40.98 27.22 0.85
N TYR A 219 39.87 27.92 1.12
CA TYR A 219 38.64 27.29 1.61
C TYR A 219 38.02 26.34 0.57
N LEU A 220 38.00 26.72 -0.71
CA LEU A 220 37.54 25.86 -1.80
C LEU A 220 38.39 24.58 -1.90
N GLN A 221 39.71 24.67 -1.75
CA GLN A 221 40.59 23.50 -1.73
C GLN A 221 40.29 22.58 -0.54
N LYS A 222 40.00 23.16 0.63
CA LYS A 222 39.58 22.38 1.80
C LYS A 222 38.26 21.64 1.53
N LEU A 223 37.27 22.28 0.92
CA LEU A 223 36.02 21.64 0.51
C LEU A 223 36.24 20.50 -0.49
N LYS A 224 37.06 20.72 -1.53
CA LYS A 224 37.40 19.70 -2.54
C LYS A 224 38.10 18.47 -1.94
N SER A 225 39.02 18.69 -1.00
CA SER A 225 39.67 17.57 -0.30
C SER A 225 38.68 16.77 0.57
N SER A 226 37.74 17.45 1.22
CA SER A 226 36.68 16.82 2.00
C SER A 226 35.69 16.04 1.11
N GLU A 227 35.32 16.58 -0.04
CA GLU A 227 34.48 15.92 -1.05
C GLU A 227 35.14 14.61 -1.52
N LYS A 228 36.41 14.67 -1.92
CA LYS A 228 37.17 13.50 -2.38
C LYS A 228 37.23 12.41 -1.31
N ALA A 229 37.42 12.79 -0.05
CA ALA A 229 37.42 11.83 1.06
C ALA A 229 36.07 11.12 1.22
N MET A 230 34.95 11.85 1.11
CA MET A 230 33.61 11.28 1.18
C MET A 230 33.29 10.37 -0.01
N GLU A 231 33.69 10.76 -1.23
CA GLU A 231 33.43 9.96 -2.42
C GLU A 231 34.25 8.66 -2.41
N ASN A 232 35.53 8.72 -2.00
CA ASN A 232 36.36 7.54 -1.79
C ASN A 232 35.74 6.59 -0.76
N HIS A 233 35.20 7.12 0.34
CA HIS A 233 34.57 6.31 1.39
C HIS A 233 33.28 5.64 0.89
N LYS A 234 32.45 6.37 0.16
CA LYS A 234 31.26 5.85 -0.51
C LYS A 234 31.61 4.74 -1.50
N GLN A 235 32.66 4.92 -2.29
CA GLN A 235 33.13 3.90 -3.23
C GLN A 235 33.58 2.63 -2.49
N LYS A 236 34.42 2.75 -1.46
CA LYS A 236 34.84 1.62 -0.61
C LYS A 236 33.65 0.84 -0.04
N ARG A 237 32.61 1.53 0.41
CA ARG A 237 31.38 0.88 0.93
C ARG A 237 30.61 0.16 -0.17
N ASN A 238 30.49 0.74 -1.36
CA ASN A 238 29.82 0.12 -2.50
C ASN A 238 30.56 -1.13 -2.97
N ASP A 239 31.89 -1.06 -3.05
CA ASP A 239 32.72 -2.20 -3.45
C ASP A 239 32.60 -3.34 -2.43
N ARG A 240 32.59 -3.02 -1.12
CA ARG A 240 32.31 -4.02 -0.07
C ARG A 240 30.93 -4.67 -0.25
N LYS A 241 29.88 -3.90 -0.55
CA LYS A 241 28.53 -4.44 -0.76
C LYS A 241 28.48 -5.42 -1.94
N LYS A 242 29.17 -5.09 -3.04
CA LYS A 242 29.24 -5.97 -4.22
C LYS A 242 29.93 -7.30 -3.89
N LEU A 243 30.95 -7.28 -3.03
CA LEU A 243 31.68 -8.48 -2.59
C LEU A 243 30.91 -9.33 -1.56
N THR A 244 29.82 -8.82 -0.99
CA THR A 244 29.01 -9.54 0.02
C THR A 244 27.73 -10.18 -0.52
N ILE A 245 27.45 -10.02 -1.82
CA ILE A 245 26.29 -10.63 -2.47
C ILE A 245 26.81 -11.87 -3.21
N PHE A 246 26.45 -13.05 -2.71
CA PHE A 246 26.72 -14.36 -3.33
C PHE A 246 25.41 -14.96 -3.85
#